data_AF-A0A1C5D4H0-F1
#
_entry.id   AF-A0A1C5D4H0-F1
#
_cell.length_a   1.000
_cell.length_b   1.000
_cell.length_c   1.000
_cell.angle_alpha   90.00
_cell.angle_beta   90.00
_cell.angle_gamma   90.00
#
_symmetry.space_group_name_H-M   'P 1'
#
loop_
_entity.id
_entity.type
_entity.pdbx_description
1 polymer ?
#
loop_
_entity_poly.entity_id
_entity_poly.type
_entity_poly.pdbx_seq_one_letter_code
_entity_poly.pdbx_strand_id
1 'polypeptide(L)'
;MPGVWIRRRVVLGGGWPTAAICPCCGNESDVGDAGVMGLRNYRGYWVGHGAPWHDSREERKQKRQGWDLLEQMANIPPQWR
;
A
#
# COMPACT_ATOMS: atom_id res chain seq x y z
N MET A 1 -2.17 13.22 18.97
CA MET A 1 -2.04 13.79 17.60
C MET A 1 -1.91 12.62 16.64
N PRO A 2 -2.89 12.30 15.79
CA PRO A 2 -2.82 11.09 14.99
C PRO A 2 -1.89 11.34 13.80
N GLY A 3 -0.68 10.79 13.90
CA GLY A 3 0.37 10.96 12.91
C GLY A 3 0.00 10.31 11.57
N VAL A 4 0.34 11.02 10.48
CA VAL A 4 0.42 10.46 9.13
C VAL A 4 1.72 9.67 9.08
N TRP A 5 1.63 8.34 8.98
CA TRP A 5 2.78 7.43 9.04
C TRP A 5 3.55 7.43 7.73
N ILE A 6 4.32 8.49 7.52
CA ILE A 6 5.35 8.54 6.47
C ILE A 6 6.55 7.74 6.99
N ARG A 7 6.61 6.46 6.63
CA ARG A 7 7.92 5.81 6.35
C ARG A 7 7.85 4.48 5.63
N ARG A 8 6.74 3.74 5.66
CA ARG A 8 6.54 2.47 4.94
C ARG A 8 5.03 2.18 4.94
N ARG A 9 4.36 2.33 3.79
CA ARG A 9 3.12 1.62 3.42
C ARG A 9 1.79 2.03 4.10
N VAL A 10 0.75 1.96 3.26
CA VAL A 10 -0.70 2.20 3.49
C VAL A 10 -1.09 3.65 3.80
N VAL A 11 -2.09 4.13 3.06
CA VAL A 11 -2.46 5.54 2.89
C VAL A 11 -3.70 5.93 3.73
N LEU A 12 -3.93 5.25 4.85
CA LEU A 12 -5.03 5.57 5.76
C LEU A 12 -4.51 6.39 6.94
N GLY A 13 -4.64 7.71 6.85
CA GLY A 13 -4.38 8.63 7.96
C GLY A 13 -5.58 8.67 8.91
N GLY A 14 -5.50 7.99 10.06
CA GLY A 14 -6.56 8.06 11.08
C GLY A 14 -7.94 7.56 10.63
N GLY A 15 -8.00 6.73 9.57
CA GLY A 15 -9.25 6.21 9.00
C GLY A 15 -9.89 7.09 7.92
N TRP A 16 -9.23 8.17 7.48
CA TRP A 16 -9.74 9.08 6.45
C TRP A 16 -8.97 8.94 5.12
N PRO A 17 -9.65 9.07 3.96
CA PRO A 17 -8.98 9.12 2.67
C PRO A 17 -8.14 10.39 2.58
N THR A 18 -6.86 10.25 2.25
CA THR A 18 -5.95 11.40 2.11
C THR A 18 -5.71 11.80 0.65
N ALA A 19 -6.42 11.18 -0.31
CA ALA A 19 -6.18 11.31 -1.76
C ALA A 19 -4.71 11.05 -2.17
N ALA A 20 -3.95 10.35 -1.33
CA ALA A 20 -2.58 9.99 -1.67
C ALA A 20 -2.57 8.63 -2.38
N ILE A 21 -1.72 8.55 -3.40
CA ILE A 21 -1.53 7.36 -4.22
C ILE A 21 -0.33 6.60 -3.63
N CYS A 22 -0.47 5.29 -3.34
CA CYS A 22 0.72 4.53 -2.96
C CYS A 22 1.67 4.47 -4.17
N PRO A 23 2.93 4.94 -4.05
CA PRO A 23 3.91 4.76 -5.13
C PRO A 23 4.24 3.27 -5.39
N CYS A 24 3.87 2.41 -4.43
CA CYS A 24 3.99 0.97 -4.52
C CYS A 24 2.95 0.35 -5.46
N CYS A 25 1.70 0.25 -5.04
CA CYS A 25 0.66 -0.43 -5.80
C CYS A 25 -0.16 0.51 -6.68
N GLY A 26 -0.03 1.83 -6.54
CA GLY A 26 -0.85 2.80 -7.29
C GLY A 26 -2.24 2.99 -6.69
N ASN A 27 -2.51 2.38 -5.54
CA ASN A 27 -3.77 2.50 -4.85
C ASN A 27 -3.93 3.90 -4.25
N GLU A 28 -4.89 4.65 -4.75
CA GLU A 28 -5.35 5.90 -4.16
C GLU A 28 -6.32 5.60 -3.02
N SER A 29 -6.15 6.22 -1.85
CA SER A 29 -7.20 6.14 -0.82
C SER A 29 -8.43 6.94 -1.26
N ASP A 30 -9.36 6.26 -1.93
CA ASP A 30 -10.66 6.78 -2.38
C ASP A 30 -11.76 5.69 -2.32
N VAL A 31 -12.96 5.96 -2.84
CA VAL A 31 -14.18 5.15 -2.76
C VAL A 31 -13.98 3.66 -3.10
N GLY A 32 -13.02 3.31 -3.98
CA GLY A 32 -12.67 1.93 -4.33
C GLY A 32 -12.17 1.08 -3.16
N ASP A 33 -11.65 1.71 -2.11
CA ASP A 33 -11.13 1.08 -0.88
C ASP A 33 -11.90 1.50 0.37
N ALA A 34 -13.08 2.08 0.21
CA ALA A 34 -13.92 2.56 1.31
C ALA A 34 -14.30 1.45 2.32
N GLY A 35 -14.02 0.18 2.02
CA GLY A 35 -14.13 -0.94 2.93
C GLY A 35 -12.93 -1.89 2.87
N VAL A 36 -12.70 -2.57 4.00
CA VAL A 36 -11.62 -3.57 4.17
C VAL A 36 -11.65 -4.66 3.09
N MET A 37 -12.84 -5.02 2.60
CA MET A 37 -13.01 -6.00 1.52
C MET A 37 -12.49 -5.51 0.17
N GLY A 38 -12.73 -4.24 -0.19
CA GLY A 38 -12.20 -3.65 -1.42
C GLY A 38 -10.67 -3.63 -1.41
N LEU A 39 -10.10 -3.17 -0.29
CA LEU A 39 -8.66 -3.14 -0.07
C LEU A 39 -8.03 -4.54 -0.18
N ARG A 40 -8.68 -5.58 0.36
CA ARG A 40 -8.22 -6.98 0.25
C ARG A 40 -8.27 -7.49 -1.18
N ASN A 41 -9.36 -7.24 -1.90
CA ASN A 41 -9.53 -7.69 -3.28
C ASN A 41 -8.49 -7.04 -4.20
N TYR A 42 -8.33 -5.72 -4.10
CA TYR A 42 -7.33 -4.98 -4.87
C TYR A 42 -5.91 -5.50 -4.59
N ARG A 43 -5.57 -5.69 -3.31
CA ARG A 43 -4.26 -6.20 -2.94
C ARG A 43 -4.02 -7.63 -3.40
N GLY A 44 -5.03 -8.50 -3.31
CA GLY A 44 -4.97 -9.85 -3.83
C GLY A 44 -4.72 -9.88 -5.33
N TYR A 45 -5.43 -9.03 -6.09
CA TYR A 45 -5.19 -8.83 -7.51
C TYR A 45 -3.76 -8.35 -7.78
N TRP A 46 -3.30 -7.30 -7.09
CA TRP A 46 -1.96 -6.74 -7.25
C TRP A 46 -0.86 -7.78 -6.98
N VAL A 47 -0.95 -8.53 -5.87
CA VAL A 47 -0.01 -9.62 -5.55
C VAL A 47 -0.06 -10.73 -6.60
N GLY A 48 -1.27 -11.13 -7.03
CA GLY A 48 -1.47 -12.18 -8.05
C GLY A 48 -0.85 -11.83 -9.41
N HIS A 49 -0.65 -10.54 -9.70
CA HIS A 49 0.01 -10.04 -10.91
C HIS A 49 1.50 -9.76 -10.73
N GLY A 50 2.11 -10.27 -9.65
CA GLY A 50 3.54 -10.10 -9.38
C GLY A 50 3.90 -8.79 -8.69
N ALA A 51 2.92 -8.12 -8.07
CA ALA A 51 3.11 -6.88 -7.33
C ALA A 51 3.81 -5.77 -8.15
N PRO A 52 3.29 -5.44 -9.37
CA PRO A 52 3.91 -4.44 -10.22
C PRO A 52 3.90 -3.09 -9.52
N TRP A 53 5.04 -2.40 -9.57
CA TRP A 53 5.14 -1.06 -8.99
C TRP A 53 4.51 -0.02 -9.90
N HIS A 54 3.78 0.92 -9.31
CA HIS A 54 3.22 2.05 -10.06
C HIS A 54 4.32 2.99 -10.57
N ASP A 55 5.33 3.28 -9.73
CA ASP A 55 6.51 4.05 -10.11
C ASP A 55 7.77 3.16 -10.19
N SER A 56 8.27 2.97 -11.42
CA SER A 56 9.48 2.18 -11.70
C SER A 56 10.79 2.77 -11.14
N ARG A 57 10.87 4.08 -10.90
CA ARG A 57 12.03 4.72 -10.27
C ARG A 57 12.06 4.41 -8.78
N GLU A 58 10.91 4.54 -8.11
CA GLU A 58 10.79 4.19 -6.69
C GLU A 58 10.95 2.68 -6.48
N GLU A 59 10.44 1.85 -7.39
CA GLU A 59 10.68 0.40 -7.36
C GLU A 59 12.18 0.08 -7.33
N ARG A 60 12.94 0.60 -8.29
CA ARG A 60 14.38 0.34 -8.39
C ARG A 60 15.13 0.83 -7.15
N LYS A 61 14.73 1.99 -6.62
CA LYS A 61 15.32 2.54 -5.39
C LYS A 61 15.04 1.64 -4.18
N GLN A 62 13.80 1.17 -4.03
CA GLN A 62 13.39 0.35 -2.90
C GLN A 62 13.96 -1.07 -2.99
N LYS A 63 13.98 -1.68 -4.17
CA LYS A 63 14.67 -2.97 -4.41
C LYS A 63 16.16 -2.87 -4.07
N ARG A 64 16.85 -1.77 -4.42
CA ARG A 64 18.25 -1.53 -3.99
C ARG A 64 18.42 -1.39 -2.47
N GLN A 65 17.37 -0.99 -1.76
CA GLN A 65 17.35 -0.89 -0.30
C GLN A 65 16.91 -2.20 0.38
N GLY A 66 16.76 -3.29 -0.38
CA GLY A 66 16.38 -4.60 0.14
C GLY A 66 14.87 -4.77 0.32
N TRP A 67 14.04 -4.06 -0.45
CA TRP A 67 12.59 -4.26 -0.41
C TRP A 67 12.20 -5.71 -0.71
N ASP A 68 11.35 -6.26 0.16
CA ASP A 68 10.78 -7.59 0.04
C ASP A 68 9.24 -7.53 0.10
N LEU A 69 8.58 -8.32 -0.75
CA LEU A 69 7.13 -8.37 -0.85
C LEU A 69 6.47 -9.08 0.35
N LEU A 70 7.12 -10.07 0.95
CA LEU A 70 6.54 -10.81 2.07
C LEU A 70 6.66 -10.00 3.36
N GLU A 71 7.83 -9.40 3.61
CA GLU A 71 8.02 -8.37 4.63
C GLU A 71 7.03 -7.21 4.40
N GLN A 72 6.70 -6.93 3.13
CA GLN A 72 5.73 -5.91 2.81
C GLN A 72 4.35 -6.20 3.41
N MET A 73 3.88 -7.40 3.13
CA MET A 73 2.54 -7.86 3.48
C MET A 73 2.43 -8.14 4.99
N ALA A 74 3.50 -8.64 5.61
CA ALA A 74 3.55 -8.91 7.05
C ALA A 74 3.37 -7.65 7.91
N ASN A 75 3.90 -6.51 7.44
CA ASN A 75 3.83 -5.22 8.13
C ASN A 75 2.45 -4.53 8.03
N ILE A 76 1.49 -5.12 7.31
CA ILE A 76 0.12 -4.58 7.26
C ILE A 76 -0.58 -4.90 8.58
N PRO A 77 -1.16 -3.90 9.27
CA PRO A 77 -1.89 -4.12 10.53
C PRO A 77 -3.01 -5.15 10.34
N PRO A 78 -3.27 -6.05 11.31
CA PRO A 78 -4.23 -7.16 11.15
C PRO A 78 -5.63 -6.72 10.70
N GLN A 79 -6.10 -5.56 11.17
CA GLN A 79 -7.41 -4.99 10.80
C GLN A 79 -7.48 -4.52 9.34
N TRP A 80 -6.34 -4.36 8.67
CA TRP A 80 -6.20 -3.90 7.27
C TRP A 80 -5.55 -4.92 6.35
N ARG A 81 -5.13 -6.07 6.89
CA ARG A 81 -4.55 -7.19 6.14
C ARG A 81 -5.63 -7.87 5.33
#